data_AF-A0A953PD02-F1
#
_entry.id   AF-A0A953PD02-F1
#
_cell.length_a   1.000
_cell.length_b   1.000
_cell.length_c   1.000
_cell.angle_alpha   90.00
_cell.angle_beta   90.00
_cell.angle_gamma   90.00
#
_symmetry.space_group_name_H-M   'P 1'
#
loop_
_entity.id
_entity.type
_entity.pdbx_description
1 polymer ?
#
loop_
_entity_poly.entity_id
_entity_poly.type
_entity_poly.pdbx_seq_one_letter_code
_entity_poly.pdbx_strand_id
1 'polypeptide(L)'
;MAGIRHSLAAVVLLVGYSASAQQLTLLDAPSHKFFDRQNTAAFATLGGLIAIDAVATQHLTDSGVAHEANPLWRPLVKQGWQGEMAASALGYSAAFGVAYTFHKTGHHKMERWANWLAVAIEAGNDAHSLLLARSH
;
A
#
# COMPACT_ATOMS: atom_id res chain seq x y z
N MET A 1 27.62 8.50 5.30
CA MET A 1 26.17 8.29 5.54
C MET A 1 25.45 9.61 5.88
N ALA A 2 25.52 10.62 5.00
CA ALA A 2 24.88 11.93 5.22
C ALA A 2 23.82 12.29 4.15
N GLY A 3 23.74 11.55 3.03
CA GLY A 3 22.85 11.89 1.90
C GLY A 3 21.38 11.52 2.07
N ILE A 4 21.06 10.45 2.81
CA ILE A 4 19.70 9.87 2.84
C ILE A 4 18.69 10.74 3.62
N ARG A 5 19.16 11.46 4.66
CA ARG A 5 18.29 12.32 5.48
C ARG A 5 17.82 13.58 4.73
N HIS A 6 18.64 14.07 3.80
CA HIS A 6 18.33 15.25 2.98
C HIS A 6 17.35 14.89 1.85
N SER A 7 17.43 13.68 1.30
CA SER A 7 16.52 13.21 0.24
C SER A 7 15.08 13.03 0.73
N LEU A 8 14.88 12.50 1.94
CA LEU A 8 13.54 12.40 2.55
C LEU A 8 12.96 13.77 2.91
N ALA A 9 13.78 14.69 3.44
CA ALA A 9 13.34 16.06 3.70
C ALA A 9 12.99 16.82 2.41
N ALA A 10 13.77 16.63 1.33
CA ALA A 10 13.50 17.23 0.03
C ALA A 10 12.20 16.69 -0.60
N VAL A 11 11.92 15.39 -0.48
CA VAL A 11 10.65 14.81 -0.95
C VAL A 11 9.46 15.33 -0.14
N VAL A 12 9.58 15.45 1.18
CA VAL A 12 8.52 16.01 2.05
C VAL A 12 8.27 17.50 1.74
N LEU A 13 9.33 18.28 1.50
CA LEU A 13 9.23 19.70 1.18
C LEU A 13 8.70 19.96 -0.25
N LEU A 14 9.07 19.12 -1.23
CA LEU A 14 8.56 19.23 -2.60
C LEU A 14 7.08 18.84 -2.70
N VAL A 15 6.65 17.80 -1.97
CA VAL A 15 5.22 17.43 -1.88
C VAL A 15 4.40 18.54 -1.21
N GLY A 16 4.94 19.19 -0.18
CA GLY A 16 4.28 20.33 0.48
C GLY A 16 4.11 21.55 -0.42
N TYR A 17 5.08 21.84 -1.28
CA TYR A 17 5.03 23.01 -2.18
C TYR A 17 4.02 22.82 -3.33
N SER A 18 3.91 21.61 -3.87
CA SER A 18 2.91 21.29 -4.90
C SER A 18 1.47 21.38 -4.37
N ALA A 19 1.24 20.95 -3.12
CA ALA A 19 -0.06 21.03 -2.48
C ALA A 19 -0.56 22.47 -2.30
N SER A 20 0.33 23.42 -1.95
CA SER A 20 -0.04 24.83 -1.81
C SER A 20 -0.37 25.51 -3.15
N ALA A 21 0.28 25.09 -4.25
CA ALA A 21 0.05 25.67 -5.57
C ALA A 21 -1.26 25.19 -6.23
N GLN A 22 -1.77 24.01 -5.85
CA GLN A 22 -3.03 23.46 -6.35
C GLN A 22 -4.29 24.09 -5.71
N GLN A 23 -4.15 24.81 -4.60
CA GLN A 23 -5.29 25.37 -3.87
C GLN A 23 -5.91 26.60 -4.55
N LEU A 24 -5.19 27.25 -5.48
CA LEU A 24 -5.65 28.49 -6.12
C LEU A 24 -6.63 28.27 -7.29
N THR A 25 -6.93 27.02 -7.68
CA THR A 25 -7.58 26.74 -8.98
C THR A 25 -8.72 25.72 -9.00
N LEU A 26 -9.17 25.17 -7.87
CA LEU A 26 -10.25 24.16 -7.90
C LEU A 26 -11.58 24.74 -7.45
N LEU A 27 -12.44 25.04 -8.44
CA LEU A 27 -13.90 24.98 -8.30
C LEU A 27 -14.26 23.72 -7.52
N ASP A 28 -15.14 23.83 -6.51
CA ASP A 28 -15.57 22.74 -5.62
C ASP A 28 -15.60 21.39 -6.35
N ALA A 29 -14.55 20.58 -6.19
CA ALA A 29 -14.54 19.23 -6.71
C ALA A 29 -15.64 18.44 -5.98
N PRO A 30 -16.41 17.56 -6.65
CA PRO A 30 -17.50 16.83 -6.02
C PRO A 30 -17.04 16.15 -4.73
N SER A 31 -17.54 16.64 -3.59
CA SER A 31 -17.30 16.06 -2.28
C SER A 31 -18.12 14.77 -2.17
N HIS A 32 -17.43 13.63 -2.04
CA HIS A 32 -18.06 12.33 -1.79
C HIS A 32 -17.70 11.87 -0.37
N LYS A 33 -18.40 10.86 0.16
CA LYS A 33 -18.01 10.23 1.42
C LYS A 33 -16.78 9.36 1.20
N PHE A 34 -15.86 9.33 2.16
CA PHE A 34 -14.66 8.48 2.06
C PHE A 34 -15.01 7.00 1.83
N PHE A 35 -16.00 6.46 2.54
CA PHE A 35 -16.52 5.12 2.28
C PHE A 35 -17.70 5.17 1.31
N ASP A 36 -17.41 5.49 0.05
CA ASP A 36 -18.33 5.29 -1.05
C ASP A 36 -18.10 3.93 -1.74
N ARG A 37 -18.89 3.63 -2.78
CA ARG A 37 -18.82 2.33 -3.46
C ARG A 37 -17.43 2.01 -4.02
N GLN A 38 -16.77 3.00 -4.61
CA GLN A 38 -15.47 2.79 -5.26
C GLN A 38 -14.37 2.53 -4.23
N ASN A 39 -14.29 3.31 -3.15
CA ASN A 39 -13.29 3.08 -2.11
C ASN A 39 -13.57 1.80 -1.34
N THR A 40 -14.84 1.50 -1.06
CA THR A 40 -15.23 0.24 -0.41
C THR A 40 -14.79 -0.95 -1.26
N ALA A 41 -15.04 -0.91 -2.58
CA ALA A 41 -14.58 -1.96 -3.48
C ALA A 41 -13.06 -2.08 -3.49
N ALA A 42 -12.33 -0.97 -3.63
CA ALA A 42 -10.87 -0.99 -3.66
C ALA A 42 -10.26 -1.54 -2.35
N PHE A 43 -10.77 -1.11 -1.19
CA PHE A 43 -10.28 -1.59 0.11
C PHE A 43 -10.66 -3.04 0.40
N ALA A 44 -11.83 -3.51 -0.05
CA ALA A 44 -12.19 -4.91 0.04
C ALA A 44 -11.30 -5.78 -0.86
N THR A 45 -11.07 -5.35 -2.10
CA THR A 45 -10.16 -6.05 -3.03
C THR A 45 -8.74 -6.07 -2.48
N LEU A 46 -8.21 -4.93 -2.01
CA LEU A 46 -6.88 -4.87 -1.42
C LEU A 46 -6.75 -5.79 -0.20
N GLY A 47 -7.76 -5.82 0.68
CA GLY A 47 -7.75 -6.72 1.83
C GLY A 47 -7.76 -8.19 1.43
N GLY A 48 -8.48 -8.54 0.36
CA GLY A 48 -8.47 -9.89 -0.20
C GLY A 48 -7.12 -10.28 -0.79
N LEU A 49 -6.49 -9.39 -1.55
CA LEU A 49 -5.15 -9.61 -2.14
C LEU A 49 -4.10 -9.77 -1.05
N ILE A 50 -4.04 -8.87 -0.07
CA ILE A 50 -3.10 -8.98 1.07
C ILE A 50 -3.29 -10.30 1.84
N ALA A 51 -4.53 -10.80 1.96
CA ALA A 51 -4.76 -12.09 2.59
C ALA A 51 -4.22 -13.26 1.74
N ILE A 52 -4.32 -13.17 0.41
CA ILE A 52 -3.75 -14.15 -0.51
C ILE A 52 -2.22 -14.09 -0.45
N ASP A 53 -1.63 -12.90 -0.50
CA ASP A 53 -0.18 -12.69 -0.35
C ASP A 53 0.34 -13.32 0.94
N ALA A 54 -0.29 -13.01 2.08
CA ALA A 54 0.10 -13.54 3.38
C ALA A 54 0.13 -15.08 3.39
N VAL A 55 -0.88 -15.72 2.78
CA VAL A 55 -0.93 -17.18 2.68
C VAL A 55 0.18 -17.72 1.78
N ALA A 56 0.37 -17.12 0.61
CA ALA A 56 1.41 -17.54 -0.33
C ALA A 56 2.82 -17.35 0.27
N THR A 57 3.08 -16.21 0.88
CA THR A 57 4.35 -15.84 1.51
C THR A 57 4.69 -16.79 2.65
N GLN A 58 3.74 -17.09 3.55
CA GLN A 58 3.96 -18.06 4.63
C GLN A 58 4.21 -19.47 4.06
N HIS A 59 3.41 -19.92 3.09
CA HIS A 59 3.61 -21.24 2.48
C HIS A 59 4.98 -21.38 1.80
N LEU A 60 5.39 -20.38 1.01
CA LEU A 60 6.68 -20.36 0.32
C LEU A 60 7.87 -20.23 1.28
N THR A 61 7.71 -19.49 2.37
CA THR A 61 8.77 -19.31 3.38
C THR A 61 8.92 -20.55 4.26
N ASP A 62 7.81 -21.16 4.70
CA ASP A 62 7.80 -22.36 5.54
C ASP A 62 8.30 -23.59 4.77
N SER A 63 8.03 -23.66 3.46
CA SER A 63 8.58 -24.72 2.58
C SER A 63 10.06 -24.51 2.23
N GLY A 64 10.63 -23.35 2.52
CA GLY A 64 12.00 -22.99 2.18
C GLY A 64 12.23 -22.68 0.70
N VAL A 65 11.17 -22.65 -0.12
CA VAL A 65 11.23 -22.33 -1.56
C VAL A 65 11.60 -20.87 -1.78
N ALA A 66 11.09 -19.97 -0.95
CA ALA A 66 11.38 -18.54 -1.02
C ALA A 66 11.65 -17.95 0.36
N HIS A 67 12.06 -16.68 0.37
CA HIS A 67 12.24 -15.89 1.60
C HIS A 67 11.76 -14.47 1.33
N GLU A 68 11.20 -13.82 2.35
CA GLU A 68 10.79 -12.41 2.25
C GLU A 68 11.92 -11.52 1.70
N ALA A 69 11.72 -10.99 0.49
CA ALA A 69 12.74 -10.23 -0.24
C ALA A 69 12.95 -8.83 0.37
N ASN A 70 11.88 -8.23 0.90
CA ASN A 70 11.91 -6.90 1.48
C ASN A 70 12.55 -6.94 2.89
N PRO A 71 13.74 -6.34 3.09
CA PRO A 71 14.41 -6.37 4.40
C PRO A 71 13.61 -5.62 5.49
N LEU A 72 12.64 -4.79 5.12
CA LEU A 72 11.79 -4.05 6.04
C LEU A 72 10.73 -4.96 6.66
N TRP A 73 10.15 -5.87 5.87
CA TRP A 73 9.12 -6.81 6.33
C TRP A 73 9.69 -8.13 6.86
N ARG A 74 10.87 -8.53 6.39
CA ARG A 74 11.55 -9.78 6.76
C ARG A 74 11.62 -10.06 8.27
N PRO A 75 11.91 -9.09 9.17
CA PRO A 75 11.95 -9.35 10.61
C PRO A 75 10.59 -9.74 11.18
N LEU A 76 9.49 -9.31 10.57
CA LEU A 76 8.14 -9.66 10.97
C LEU A 76 7.74 -11.00 10.35
N VAL A 77 7.82 -11.14 9.02
CA VAL A 77 7.42 -12.36 8.28
C VAL A 77 8.09 -13.64 8.83
N LYS A 78 9.36 -13.54 9.24
CA LYS A 78 10.11 -14.65 9.86
C LYS A 78 9.60 -15.12 11.22
N GLN A 79 8.67 -14.40 11.85
CA GLN A 79 8.04 -14.78 13.11
C GLN A 79 6.79 -15.66 12.89
N GLY A 80 6.57 -16.14 11.66
CA GLY A 80 5.41 -16.92 11.26
C GLY A 80 4.16 -16.05 11.14
N TRP A 81 2.99 -16.68 11.19
CA TRP A 81 1.68 -16.05 10.99
C TRP A 81 1.41 -14.78 11.80
N GLN A 82 1.90 -14.68 13.04
CA GLN A 82 1.70 -13.47 13.84
C GLN A 82 2.43 -12.27 13.25
N GLY A 83 3.68 -12.48 12.82
CA GLY A 83 4.48 -11.45 12.18
C GLY A 83 3.98 -11.13 10.77
N GLU A 84 3.50 -12.13 10.04
CA GLU A 84 2.81 -11.93 8.75
C GLU A 84 1.60 -11.00 8.92
N MET A 85 0.67 -11.36 9.80
CA MET A 85 -0.52 -10.54 10.06
C MET A 85 -0.16 -9.12 10.49
N ALA A 86 0.90 -8.95 11.27
CA ALA A 86 1.39 -7.63 11.65
C ALA A 86 1.91 -6.84 10.44
N ALA A 87 2.70 -7.47 9.56
CA ALA A 87 3.19 -6.86 8.33
C ALA A 87 2.04 -6.48 7.38
N SER A 88 1.11 -7.42 7.14
CA SER A 88 -0.11 -7.21 6.34
C SER A 88 -0.96 -6.06 6.88
N ALA A 89 -1.21 -6.03 8.19
CA ALA A 89 -2.00 -4.97 8.81
C ALA A 89 -1.33 -3.59 8.69
N LEU A 90 0.00 -3.54 8.84
CA LEU A 90 0.77 -2.30 8.65
C LEU A 90 0.70 -1.81 7.19
N GLY A 91 0.90 -2.72 6.23
CA GLY A 91 0.80 -2.41 4.79
C GLY A 91 -0.60 -1.89 4.42
N TYR A 92 -1.65 -2.62 4.82
CA TYR A 92 -3.03 -2.21 4.57
C TYR A 92 -3.36 -0.86 5.20
N SER A 93 -2.98 -0.66 6.46
CA SER A 93 -3.23 0.59 7.19
C SER A 93 -2.48 1.77 6.58
N ALA A 94 -1.28 1.55 6.03
CA ALA A 94 -0.53 2.58 5.32
C ALA A 94 -1.27 3.02 4.05
N ALA A 95 -1.73 2.07 3.23
CA ALA A 95 -2.53 2.37 2.03
C ALA A 95 -3.81 3.13 2.38
N PHE A 96 -4.52 2.67 3.42
CA PHE A 96 -5.72 3.33 3.94
C PHE A 96 -5.43 4.77 4.40
N GLY A 97 -4.35 4.96 5.17
CA GLY A 97 -3.95 6.27 5.72
C GLY A 97 -3.58 7.28 4.63
N VAL A 98 -2.89 6.83 3.58
CA VAL A 98 -2.57 7.66 2.40
C VAL A 98 -3.84 8.14 1.72
N ALA A 99 -4.76 7.22 1.42
CA ALA A 99 -6.02 7.56 0.77
C ALA A 99 -6.89 8.49 1.64
N TYR A 100 -6.98 8.22 2.94
CA TYR A 100 -7.71 9.07 3.88
C TYR A 100 -7.10 10.48 3.99
N THR A 101 -5.78 10.60 3.91
CA THR A 101 -5.10 11.90 3.90
C THR A 101 -5.45 12.68 2.64
N PHE A 102 -5.44 12.04 1.47
CA PHE A 102 -5.88 12.68 0.23
C PHE A 102 -7.35 13.11 0.28
N HIS A 103 -8.21 12.26 0.84
CA HIS A 103 -9.61 12.59 1.03
C HIS A 103 -9.80 13.83 1.91
N LYS A 104 -9.18 13.83 3.09
CA LYS A 104 -9.31 14.90 4.09
C LYS A 104 -8.73 16.23 3.60
N THR A 105 -7.75 16.18 2.70
CA THR A 105 -7.12 17.38 2.10
C THR A 105 -7.77 17.80 0.77
N GLY A 106 -8.88 17.17 0.36
CA GLY A 106 -9.62 17.53 -0.85
C GLY A 106 -9.03 16.99 -2.17
N HIS A 107 -7.97 16.18 -2.11
CA HIS A 107 -7.31 15.59 -3.27
C HIS A 107 -8.03 14.31 -3.76
N HIS A 108 -9.32 14.39 -4.01
CA HIS A 108 -10.19 13.25 -4.34
C HIS A 108 -9.75 12.44 -5.56
N LYS A 109 -9.10 13.05 -6.54
CA LYS A 109 -8.55 12.31 -7.70
C LYS A 109 -7.34 11.48 -7.28
N MET A 110 -6.46 12.02 -6.44
CA MET A 110 -5.27 11.31 -5.95
C MET A 110 -5.68 10.17 -5.01
N GLU A 111 -6.70 10.36 -4.20
CA GLU A 111 -7.34 9.31 -3.40
C GLU A 111 -7.73 8.09 -4.27
N ARG A 112 -8.40 8.31 -5.41
CA ARG A 112 -8.76 7.21 -6.32
C ARG A 112 -7.54 6.52 -6.93
N TRP A 113 -6.57 7.30 -7.38
CA TRP A 113 -5.35 6.74 -7.94
C TRP A 113 -4.60 5.92 -6.90
N ALA A 114 -4.45 6.42 -5.68
CA ALA A 114 -3.78 5.72 -4.59
C ALA A 114 -4.43 4.36 -4.30
N ASN A 115 -5.76 4.31 -4.19
CA ASN A 115 -6.50 3.08 -3.91
C ASN A 115 -6.30 2.03 -5.02
N TRP A 116 -6.48 2.41 -6.29
CA TRP A 116 -6.36 1.45 -7.39
C TRP A 116 -4.92 1.08 -7.74
N LEU A 117 -3.96 1.99 -7.51
CA LEU A 117 -2.53 1.67 -7.63
C LEU A 117 -2.11 0.65 -6.57
N ALA A 118 -2.56 0.80 -5.31
CA ALA A 118 -2.29 -0.18 -4.26
C ALA A 118 -2.83 -1.57 -4.66
N VAL A 119 -4.08 -1.63 -5.13
CA VAL A 119 -4.67 -2.88 -5.65
C VAL A 119 -3.86 -3.48 -6.79
N ALA A 120 -3.45 -2.68 -7.78
CA ALA A 120 -2.73 -3.17 -8.94
C ALA A 120 -1.33 -3.69 -8.60
N ILE A 121 -0.62 -3.00 -7.68
CA ILE A 121 0.69 -3.43 -7.21
C ILE A 121 0.56 -4.76 -6.45
N GLU A 122 -0.40 -4.86 -5.53
CA GLU A 122 -0.61 -6.08 -4.75
C GLU A 122 -0.99 -7.26 -5.65
N ALA A 123 -1.92 -7.07 -6.58
CA ALA A 123 -2.30 -8.12 -7.52
C ALA A 123 -1.12 -8.62 -8.38
N GLY A 124 -0.18 -7.73 -8.73
CA GLY A 124 1.04 -8.11 -9.44
C GLY A 124 1.97 -8.96 -8.58
N ASN A 125 2.12 -8.62 -7.30
CA ASN A 125 2.91 -9.40 -6.34
C ASN A 125 2.28 -10.78 -6.13
N ASP A 126 0.96 -10.85 -5.89
CA ASP A 126 0.21 -12.09 -5.73
C ASP A 126 0.38 -13.01 -6.94
N ALA A 127 0.24 -12.47 -8.16
CA ALA A 127 0.40 -13.25 -9.38
C ALA A 127 1.80 -13.89 -9.45
N HIS A 128 2.84 -13.15 -9.09
CA HIS A 128 4.19 -13.67 -9.02
C HIS A 128 4.36 -14.75 -7.94
N SER A 129 3.86 -14.49 -6.71
CA SER A 129 3.91 -15.45 -5.59
C SER A 129 3.16 -16.74 -5.91
N LEU A 130 1.98 -16.66 -6.51
CA LEU A 130 1.18 -17.82 -6.92
C LEU A 130 1.83 -18.62 -8.04
N LEU A 131 2.49 -17.95 -9.00
CA LEU A 131 3.23 -18.64 -10.06
C LEU A 131 4.42 -19.42 -9.49
N LEU A 132 5.12 -18.86 -8.50
CA LEU A 132 6.19 -19.56 -7.78
C LEU A 132 5.65 -20.74 -6.96
N ALA A 133 4.53 -20.55 -6.25
CA ALA A 133 3.91 -21.62 -5.47
C ALA A 133 3.41 -22.78 -6.34
N ARG A 134 3.02 -22.50 -7.60
CA ARG A 134 2.57 -23.55 -8.54
C ARG A 134 3.72 -24.37 -9.12
N SER A 135 4.94 -23.84 -9.17
CA SER A 135 6.09 -24.53 -9.77
C SER A 135 6.79 -25.53 -8.84
N HIS A 136 6.32 -25.69 -7.61
CA HIS A 136 6.87 -26.56 -6.57
C HIS A 136 5.77 -27.40 -5.92
#